data_AF-A0A930MEX2-F1
#
_entry.id   AF-A0A930MEX2-F1
#
_cell.length_a   1.000
_cell.length_b   1.000
_cell.length_c   1.000
_cell.angle_alpha   90.00
_cell.angle_beta   90.00
_cell.angle_gamma   90.00
#
_symmetry.space_group_name_H-M   'P 1'
#
loop_
_entity.id
_entity.type
_entity.pdbx_description
1 polymer ?
#
loop_
_entity_poly.entity_id
_entity_poly.type
_entity_poly.pdbx_seq_one_letter_code
_entity_poly.pdbx_strand_id
1 'polypeptide(L)'
;LGIKTNASMLYGHIETLEERVAHMMRLRDLQDETGGFQTFIPFPFLPSHTELGRTVRQTSMWDDLRTIAIARLLLDNFRNIKAYWVMLTVPVAQVALGFGANDIDGTVHKETILHDAGAKSP
;
A
#
# COMPACT_ATOMS: atom_id res chain seq x y z
N LEU A 1 -10.45 -7.55 -23.05
CA LEU A 1 -9.13 -7.10 -23.57
C LEU A 1 -7.95 -7.91 -23.04
N GLY A 2 -8.08 -8.72 -21.98
CA GLY A 2 -6.98 -9.56 -21.47
C GLY A 2 -5.81 -8.79 -20.83
N ILE A 3 -5.98 -7.48 -20.65
CA ILE A 3 -4.96 -6.59 -20.09
C ILE A 3 -4.85 -6.84 -18.59
N LYS A 4 -3.62 -7.00 -18.12
CA LYS A 4 -3.31 -7.13 -16.71
C LYS A 4 -3.20 -5.76 -16.05
N THR A 5 -3.71 -5.66 -14.83
CA THR A 5 -3.74 -4.42 -14.05
C THR A 5 -3.25 -4.64 -12.63
N ASN A 6 -3.12 -3.56 -11.87
CA ASN A 6 -2.86 -3.59 -10.43
C ASN A 6 -4.01 -2.91 -9.70
N ALA A 7 -4.13 -3.17 -8.40
CA ALA A 7 -5.06 -2.47 -7.52
C ALA A 7 -4.27 -1.80 -6.39
N SER A 8 -4.74 -0.63 -5.94
CA SER A 8 -4.10 0.11 -4.85
C SER A 8 -5.11 0.55 -3.80
N MET A 9 -4.65 0.64 -2.56
CA MET A 9 -5.41 1.22 -1.46
C MET A 9 -4.53 2.22 -0.73
N LEU A 10 -4.95 3.48 -0.70
CA LEU A 10 -4.42 4.46 0.26
C LEU A 10 -5.02 4.14 1.63
N TYR A 11 -4.20 4.18 2.68
CA TYR A 11 -4.63 3.90 4.05
C TYR A 11 -3.92 4.83 5.04
N GLY A 12 -4.45 4.93 6.26
CA GLY A 12 -3.89 5.76 7.32
C GLY A 12 -4.32 7.22 7.24
N HIS A 13 -5.40 7.51 6.54
CA HIS A 13 -6.03 8.83 6.52
C HIS A 13 -7.22 8.87 7.48
N ILE A 14 -8.38 9.28 6.98
CA ILE A 14 -9.62 9.42 7.74
C ILE A 14 -10.50 8.15 7.71
N GLU A 15 -10.07 7.10 7.02
CA GLU A 15 -10.87 5.89 6.84
C GLU A 15 -10.90 5.03 8.10
N THR A 16 -11.98 4.28 8.26
CA THR A 16 -12.09 3.27 9.32
C THR A 16 -11.44 1.95 8.90
N LEU A 17 -11.16 1.07 9.87
CA LEU A 17 -10.63 -0.26 9.58
C LEU A 17 -11.63 -1.10 8.78
N GLU A 18 -12.92 -0.93 9.03
CA GLU A 18 -14.00 -1.56 8.27
C GLU A 18 -13.98 -1.12 6.81
N GLU A 19 -13.69 0.16 6.54
CA GLU A 19 -13.56 0.66 5.16
C GLU A 19 -12.34 0.06 4.43
N ARG A 20 -11.20 -0.13 5.13
CA ARG A 20 -10.04 -0.85 4.55
C ARG A 20 -10.40 -2.30 4.18
N VAL A 21 -11.07 -3.01 5.10
CA VAL A 21 -11.49 -4.39 4.86
C VAL A 21 -12.51 -4.46 3.74
N ALA A 22 -13.51 -3.57 3.71
CA ALA A 22 -14.51 -3.52 2.65
C ALA A 22 -13.88 -3.25 1.28
N HIS A 23 -12.85 -2.40 1.21
CA HIS A 23 -12.09 -2.18 -0.02
C HIS A 23 -11.38 -3.46 -0.47
N MET A 24 -10.64 -4.13 0.42
CA MET A 24 -9.96 -5.40 0.09
C MET A 24 -10.94 -6.50 -0.34
N MET A 25 -12.09 -6.63 0.32
CA MET A 25 -13.13 -7.59 -0.06
C MET A 25 -13.66 -7.32 -1.48
N ARG A 26 -13.95 -6.06 -1.84
CA ARG A 26 -14.38 -5.72 -3.20
C ARG A 26 -13.32 -6.05 -4.26
N LEU A 27 -12.04 -5.83 -3.94
CA LEU A 27 -10.94 -6.19 -4.84
C LEU A 27 -10.82 -7.71 -5.00
N ARG A 28 -10.97 -8.46 -3.92
CA ARG A 28 -10.99 -9.92 -3.91
C ARG A 28 -12.13 -10.46 -4.77
N ASP A 29 -13.35 -9.98 -4.58
CA ASP A 29 -14.52 -10.43 -5.34
C ASP A 29 -14.34 -10.15 -6.84
N LEU A 30 -13.87 -8.94 -7.19
CA LEU A 30 -13.59 -8.60 -8.58
C LEU A 30 -12.45 -9.44 -9.20
N GLN A 31 -11.47 -9.82 -8.38
CA GLN A 31 -10.40 -10.71 -8.82
C GLN A 31 -10.91 -12.14 -9.06
N ASP A 32 -11.85 -12.63 -8.26
CA ASP A 32 -12.50 -13.93 -8.50
C ASP A 32 -13.30 -13.94 -9.81
N GLU A 33 -13.95 -12.81 -10.14
CA GLU A 33 -14.69 -12.67 -11.40
C GLU A 33 -13.79 -12.55 -12.64
N THR A 34 -12.67 -11.83 -12.53
CA THR A 34 -11.92 -11.37 -13.72
C THR A 34 -10.50 -11.93 -13.85
N GLY A 35 -9.85 -12.29 -12.74
CA GLY A 35 -8.44 -12.69 -12.70
C GLY A 35 -7.47 -11.66 -13.28
N GLY A 36 -7.87 -10.38 -13.33
CA GLY A 36 -7.17 -9.31 -14.06
C GLY A 36 -6.00 -8.70 -13.29
N PHE A 37 -6.04 -8.73 -11.96
CA PHE A 37 -5.03 -8.10 -11.11
C PHE A 37 -3.78 -8.98 -10.96
N GLN A 38 -2.62 -8.34 -11.01
CA GLN A 38 -1.33 -8.97 -10.70
C GLN A 38 -0.87 -8.65 -9.28
N THR A 39 -1.03 -7.40 -8.88
CA THR A 39 -0.43 -6.86 -7.66
C THR A 39 -1.41 -5.96 -6.92
N PHE A 40 -1.49 -6.15 -5.60
CA PHE A 40 -2.09 -5.19 -4.68
C PHE A 40 -1.02 -4.29 -4.07
N ILE A 41 -1.29 -3.00 -4.00
CA ILE A 41 -0.36 -1.97 -3.56
C ILE A 41 -0.98 -1.14 -2.41
N PRO A 42 -0.67 -1.46 -1.14
CA PRO A 42 -1.07 -0.65 -0.01
C PRO A 42 -0.13 0.57 0.14
N PHE A 43 -0.68 1.78 0.02
CA PHE A 43 0.05 3.04 0.19
C PHE A 43 -0.29 3.69 1.53
N PRO A 44 0.68 3.91 2.44
CA PRO A 44 0.43 4.72 3.61
C PRO A 44 0.22 6.18 3.18
N PHE A 45 -0.74 6.85 3.80
CA PHE A 45 -0.98 8.27 3.60
C PHE A 45 0.18 9.09 4.19
N LEU A 46 0.77 9.96 3.37
CA LEU A 46 1.79 10.90 3.80
C LEU A 46 1.11 12.26 4.09
N PRO A 47 0.98 12.65 5.37
CA PRO A 47 0.19 13.83 5.74
C PRO A 47 0.89 15.16 5.49
N SER A 48 2.23 15.16 5.36
CA SER A 48 3.01 16.39 5.26
C SER A 48 2.57 17.21 4.04
N HIS A 49 2.48 18.52 4.21
CA HIS A 49 2.07 19.45 3.15
C HIS A 49 0.67 19.22 2.56
N THR A 50 -0.21 18.50 3.27
CA THR A 50 -1.62 18.31 2.89
C THR A 50 -2.57 19.01 3.88
N GLU A 51 -3.80 19.32 3.45
CA GLU A 51 -4.82 19.87 4.36
C GLU A 51 -5.19 18.89 5.49
N LEU A 52 -5.29 17.60 5.14
CA LEU A 52 -5.59 16.53 6.10
C LEU A 52 -4.46 16.32 7.12
N GLY A 53 -3.22 16.71 6.81
CA GLY A 53 -2.11 16.62 7.77
C GLY A 53 -2.26 17.51 9.01
N ARG A 54 -3.25 18.40 9.04
CA ARG A 54 -3.62 19.17 10.24
C ARG A 54 -4.36 18.34 11.28
N THR A 55 -5.03 17.26 10.86
CA THR A 55 -5.88 16.43 11.73
C THR A 55 -5.44 14.98 11.76
N VAL A 56 -4.77 14.51 10.71
CA VAL A 56 -4.29 13.14 10.55
C VAL A 56 -2.79 13.08 10.79
N ARG A 57 -2.35 12.02 11.47
CA ARG A 57 -0.93 11.70 11.64
C ARG A 57 -0.54 10.54 10.75
N GLN A 58 0.73 10.52 10.35
CA GLN A 58 1.28 9.43 9.55
C GLN A 58 1.16 8.12 10.33
N THR A 59 0.94 7.03 9.60
CA THR A 59 0.89 5.68 10.17
C THR A 59 2.21 5.33 10.86
N SER A 60 2.10 4.45 11.85
CA SER A 60 3.28 3.82 12.44
C SER A 60 3.75 2.67 11.55
N MET A 61 5.04 2.35 11.60
CA MET A 61 5.59 1.14 10.96
C MET A 61 4.77 -0.12 11.29
N TRP A 62 4.26 -0.23 12.51
CA TRP A 62 3.45 -1.37 12.91
C TRP A 62 2.09 -1.42 12.21
N ASP A 63 1.46 -0.26 11.95
CA ASP A 63 0.21 -0.21 11.17
C ASP A 63 0.46 -0.58 9.70
N ASP A 64 1.59 -0.14 9.14
CA ASP A 64 1.99 -0.48 7.77
C ASP A 64 2.22 -1.99 7.62
N LEU A 65 3.03 -2.58 8.49
CA LEU A 65 3.34 -4.01 8.49
C LEU A 65 2.09 -4.86 8.75
N ARG A 66 1.21 -4.42 9.67
CA ARG A 66 -0.07 -5.08 9.93
C ARG A 66 -0.98 -5.02 8.70
N THR A 67 -1.06 -3.88 8.02
CA THR A 67 -1.87 -3.71 6.80
C THR A 67 -1.38 -4.65 5.70
N ILE A 68 -0.06 -4.77 5.49
CA ILE A 68 0.54 -5.71 4.54
C ILE A 68 0.22 -7.17 4.89
N ALA A 69 0.36 -7.55 6.16
CA ALA A 69 0.06 -8.91 6.61
C ALA A 69 -1.42 -9.27 6.45
N ILE A 70 -2.32 -8.36 6.80
CA ILE A 70 -3.77 -8.54 6.60
C ILE A 70 -4.08 -8.66 5.11
N ALA A 71 -3.50 -7.80 4.26
CA ALA A 71 -3.69 -7.87 2.81
C ALA A 71 -3.24 -9.23 2.26
N ARG A 72 -2.09 -9.76 2.72
CA ARG A 72 -1.63 -11.10 2.32
C ARG A 72 -2.61 -12.21 2.73
N LEU A 73 -3.22 -12.11 3.91
CA LEU A 73 -4.16 -13.12 4.39
C LEU A 73 -5.54 -13.02 3.72
N LEU A 74 -6.02 -11.81 3.44
CA LEU A 74 -7.36 -11.59 2.87
C LEU A 74 -7.40 -11.72 1.35
N LEU A 75 -6.36 -11.26 0.65
CA LEU A 75 -6.28 -11.25 -0.81
C LEU A 75 -5.59 -12.52 -1.32
N ASP A 76 -6.13 -13.69 -0.96
CA ASP A 76 -5.56 -14.99 -1.33
C ASP A 76 -5.50 -15.25 -2.86
N ASN A 77 -6.30 -14.50 -3.63
CA ASN A 77 -6.35 -14.55 -5.09
C ASN A 77 -5.49 -13.46 -5.79
N PHE A 78 -4.71 -12.69 -5.03
CA PHE A 78 -3.67 -11.80 -5.55
C PHE A 78 -2.29 -12.46 -5.49
N ARG A 79 -1.62 -12.53 -6.64
CA ARG A 79 -0.27 -13.12 -6.72
C ARG A 79 0.75 -12.30 -5.93
N ASN A 80 0.71 -10.98 -6.06
CA ASN A 80 1.71 -10.09 -5.47
C ASN A 80 1.10 -9.09 -4.50
N ILE A 81 1.81 -8.84 -3.39
CA ILE A 81 1.58 -7.71 -2.48
C ILE A 81 2.85 -6.88 -2.50
N LYS A 82 2.72 -5.60 -2.87
CA LYS A 82 3.86 -4.71 -3.07
C LYS A 82 4.24 -3.95 -1.79
N ALA A 83 5.53 -3.94 -1.48
CA ALA A 83 6.14 -3.01 -0.53
C ALA A 83 6.81 -1.88 -1.31
N TYR A 84 6.16 -0.71 -1.38
CA TYR A 84 6.69 0.45 -2.08
C TYR A 84 7.63 1.25 -1.17
N TRP A 85 8.94 1.06 -1.35
CA TRP A 85 9.95 1.55 -0.40
C TRP A 85 10.06 3.07 -0.33
N VAL A 86 9.63 3.78 -1.37
CA VAL A 86 9.68 5.25 -1.40
C VAL A 86 8.73 5.84 -0.35
N MET A 87 7.56 5.22 -0.13
CA MET A 87 6.61 5.65 0.91
C MET A 87 6.87 5.00 2.27
N LEU A 88 7.29 3.72 2.28
CA LEU A 88 7.53 2.97 3.53
C LEU A 88 8.88 3.29 4.18
N THR A 89 9.84 3.82 3.41
CA THR A 89 11.30 3.75 3.65
C THR A 89 11.92 2.37 3.39
N VAL A 90 13.22 2.35 3.10
CA VAL A 90 13.97 1.11 2.82
C VAL A 90 13.93 0.12 3.99
N PRO A 91 14.20 0.51 5.27
CA PRO A 91 14.19 -0.45 6.38
C PRO A 91 12.82 -1.10 6.59
N VAL A 92 11.73 -0.34 6.47
CA VAL A 92 10.39 -0.89 6.64
C VAL A 92 10.03 -1.82 5.48
N ALA A 93 10.38 -1.47 4.24
CA ALA A 93 10.16 -2.33 3.08
C ALA A 93 10.93 -3.66 3.18
N GLN A 94 12.14 -3.66 3.75
CA GLN A 94 12.90 -4.88 4.02
C GLN A 94 12.17 -5.79 5.02
N VAL A 95 11.67 -5.22 6.12
CA VAL A 95 10.90 -5.99 7.13
C VAL A 95 9.58 -6.49 6.53
N ALA A 96 8.92 -5.70 5.67
CA ALA A 96 7.65 -6.05 5.04
C ALA A 96 7.71 -7.35 4.23
N LEU A 97 8.88 -7.75 3.72
CA LEU A 97 9.08 -9.05 3.05
C LEU A 97 8.78 -10.23 4.00
N GLY A 98 9.03 -10.06 5.30
CA GLY A 98 8.65 -11.04 6.34
C GLY A 98 7.18 -10.99 6.76
N PHE A 99 6.43 -9.97 6.30
CA PHE A 99 5.02 -9.75 6.64
C PHE A 99 4.09 -10.02 5.45
N GLY A 100 4.58 -10.63 4.38
CA GLY A 100 3.77 -11.08 3.25
C GLY A 100 3.92 -10.27 1.97
N ALA A 101 4.72 -9.19 1.96
CA ALA A 101 5.12 -8.57 0.70
C ALA A 101 6.07 -9.51 -0.07
N ASN A 102 5.92 -9.55 -1.40
CA ASN A 102 6.79 -10.33 -2.29
C ASN A 102 7.18 -9.58 -3.57
N ASP A 103 6.85 -8.29 -3.64
CA ASP A 103 7.16 -7.38 -4.73
C ASP A 103 7.70 -6.08 -4.08
N ILE A 104 8.98 -5.77 -4.29
CA ILE A 104 9.61 -4.53 -3.82
C ILE A 104 9.87 -3.65 -5.04
N ASP A 105 9.41 -2.39 -4.97
CA ASP A 105 9.41 -1.51 -6.15
C ASP A 105 9.64 -0.06 -5.78
N GLY A 106 10.10 0.70 -6.78
CA GLY A 106 10.54 2.08 -6.72
C GLY A 106 11.89 2.20 -7.41
N THR A 107 11.90 2.55 -8.69
CA THR A 107 13.13 2.99 -9.37
C THR A 107 13.05 4.49 -9.51
N VAL A 108 13.55 5.22 -8.51
CA VAL A 108 13.55 6.69 -8.59
C VAL A 108 14.96 7.24 -8.44
N HIS A 109 15.41 7.92 -9.50
CA HIS A 109 16.68 8.61 -9.53
C HIS A 109 16.58 10.02 -8.91
N LYS A 110 15.39 10.62 -9.01
CA LYS A 110 15.02 11.89 -8.37
C LYS A 110 13.50 11.91 -8.21
N GLU A 111 13.01 11.45 -7.07
CA GLU A 111 11.60 11.59 -6.72
C GLU A 111 11.40 13.00 -6.15
N THR A 112 10.49 13.79 -6.72
CA THR A 112 10.16 15.12 -6.15
C THR A 112 8.77 15.15 -5.58
N ILE A 113 7.82 14.40 -6.16
CA ILE A 113 6.41 14.46 -5.75
C ILE A 113 6.24 13.86 -4.36
N LEU A 114 6.84 12.69 -4.11
CA LEU A 114 6.70 12.04 -2.80
C LEU A 114 7.52 12.74 -1.72
N HIS A 115 8.67 13.31 -2.06
CA HIS A 115 9.44 14.16 -1.13
C HIS A 115 8.69 15.45 -0.79
N ASP A 116 8.03 16.08 -1.76
CA ASP A 116 7.14 17.23 -1.51
C ASP A 116 5.95 16.82 -0.63
N ALA A 117 5.51 15.56 -0.67
CA ALA A 117 4.53 14.98 0.24
C ALA A 117 5.13 14.48 1.57
N GLY A 118 6.43 14.65 1.81
CA GLY A 118 7.12 14.34 3.07
C GLY A 118 7.72 12.94 3.20
N ALA A 119 7.88 12.20 2.09
CA ALA A 119 8.67 10.97 2.09
C ALA A 119 10.11 11.26 2.51
N LYS A 120 10.69 10.36 3.32
CA LYS A 120 12.08 10.46 3.83
C LYS A 120 13.04 9.49 3.16
N SER A 121 12.56 8.80 2.14
CA SER A 121 13.37 7.85 1.38
C SER A 121 14.53 8.57 0.66
N PRO A 122 15.66 7.88 0.41
CA PRO A 122 16.79 8.46 -0.33
C PRO A 122 16.41 9.05 -1.68
#